data_AF-A0A0N1ERH4-F1
#
_entry.id   AF-A0A0N1ERH4-F1
#
_cell.length_a   1.000
_cell.length_b   1.000
_cell.length_c   1.000
_cell.angle_alpha   90.00
_cell.angle_beta   90.00
_cell.angle_gamma   90.00
#
_symmetry.space_group_name_H-M   'P 1'
#
loop_
_entity.id
_entity.type
_entity.pdbx_description
1 polymer ?
#
loop_
_entity_poly.entity_id
_entity_poly.type
_entity_poly.pdbx_seq_one_letter_code
_entity_poly.pdbx_strand_id
1 'polypeptide(L)'
;MPATAKASIFHRVTGVALFFALTFVIWAWSESLSSAEGFEFVKGLFSGFIAKFIAWGTISVLAYHLIGGIRHIIMDMGHWEELESGNLSAKIAMALGVVASVLAGVWIWC
;
A
#
# COMPACT_ATOMS: atom_id res chain seq x y z
N MET A 1 -15.03 12.05 -12.82
CA MET A 1 -14.10 12.73 -11.87
C MET A 1 -12.72 12.88 -12.51
N PRO A 2 -12.08 14.05 -12.41
CA PRO A 2 -10.68 14.27 -12.84
C PRO A 2 -9.72 13.23 -12.25
N ALA A 3 -8.60 12.97 -12.92
CA ALA A 3 -7.63 11.98 -12.43
C ALA A 3 -7.04 12.39 -11.07
N THR A 4 -6.78 13.69 -10.89
CA THR A 4 -6.34 14.30 -9.63
C THR A 4 -7.30 14.01 -8.47
N ALA A 5 -8.60 14.20 -8.69
CA ALA A 5 -9.63 13.95 -7.67
C ALA A 5 -9.70 12.47 -7.27
N LYS A 6 -9.60 11.55 -8.25
CA LYS A 6 -9.54 10.11 -7.98
C LYS A 6 -8.30 9.74 -7.17
N ALA A 7 -7.14 10.23 -7.58
CA ALA A 7 -5.88 9.96 -6.88
C ALA A 7 -5.90 10.47 -5.43
N SER A 8 -6.48 11.65 -5.19
CA SER A 8 -6.64 12.18 -3.84
C SER A 8 -7.55 11.32 -2.96
N ILE A 9 -8.69 10.87 -3.48
CA ILE A 9 -9.59 9.97 -2.73
C ILE A 9 -8.92 8.65 -2.41
N PHE A 10 -8.23 8.04 -3.39
CA PHE A 10 -7.51 6.81 -3.14
C PHE A 10 -6.43 6.99 -2.08
N HIS A 11 -5.67 8.09 -2.08
CA HIS A 11 -4.65 8.34 -1.06
C HIS A 11 -5.24 8.43 0.36
N ARG A 12 -6.42 9.07 0.51
CA ARG A 12 -7.14 9.13 1.78
C ARG A 12 -7.63 7.75 2.22
N VAL A 13 -8.26 7.01 1.30
CA VAL A 13 -8.78 5.67 1.58
C VAL A 13 -7.65 4.71 1.96
N THR A 14 -6.52 4.75 1.27
CA THR A 14 -5.37 3.90 1.62
C THR A 14 -4.75 4.29 2.96
N GLY A 15 -4.76 5.58 3.33
CA GLY A 15 -4.34 6.02 4.67
C GLY A 15 -5.20 5.44 5.79
N VAL A 16 -6.53 5.46 5.62
CA VAL A 16 -7.45 4.82 6.58
C VAL A 16 -7.27 3.30 6.59
N ALA A 17 -7.13 2.66 5.42
CA ALA A 17 -6.90 1.22 5.34
C ALA A 17 -5.60 0.80 6.05
N LEU A 18 -4.53 1.59 5.93
CA LEU A 18 -3.26 1.35 6.62
C LEU A 18 -3.40 1.39 8.14
N PHE A 19 -4.21 2.31 8.67
CA PHE A 19 -4.45 2.38 10.11
C PHE A 19 -4.98 1.05 10.67
N PHE A 20 -5.93 0.43 9.97
CA PHE A 20 -6.44 -0.90 10.35
C PHE A 20 -5.46 -2.04 10.02
N ALA A 21 -4.73 -1.93 8.90
CA ALA A 21 -3.73 -2.93 8.53
C ALA A 21 -2.61 -3.06 9.57
N LEU A 22 -2.22 -1.95 10.20
CA LEU A 22 -1.22 -1.94 11.26
C LEU A 22 -1.59 -2.81 12.46
N THR A 23 -2.87 -2.98 12.78
CA THR A 23 -3.30 -3.89 13.86
C THR A 23 -2.84 -5.32 13.59
N PHE A 24 -2.99 -5.80 12.36
CA PHE A 24 -2.55 -7.14 11.96
C PHE A 24 -1.02 -7.25 11.89
N VAL A 25 -0.36 -6.22 11.34
CA VAL A 25 1.11 -6.18 11.22
C VAL A 25 1.77 -6.21 12.59
N ILE A 26 1.33 -5.35 13.51
CA ILE A 26 1.92 -5.25 14.86
C ILE A 26 1.68 -6.54 15.65
N TRP A 27 0.48 -7.13 15.56
CA TRP A 27 0.18 -8.40 16.21
C TRP A 27 1.06 -9.53 15.67
N ALA A 28 1.11 -9.72 14.34
CA ALA A 28 1.92 -10.77 13.72
C ALA A 28 3.42 -10.56 14.00
N TRP A 29 3.89 -9.31 14.01
CA TRP A 29 5.25 -8.96 14.37
C TRP A 29 5.57 -9.35 15.81
N SER A 30 4.72 -8.94 16.77
CA SER A 30 4.87 -9.26 18.19
C SER A 30 4.88 -10.76 18.43
N GLU A 31 3.99 -11.51 17.80
CA GLU A 31 3.92 -12.97 17.95
C GLU A 31 5.13 -13.66 17.30
N SER A 32 5.56 -13.20 16.13
CA SER A 32 6.72 -13.79 15.44
C SER A 32 8.04 -13.63 16.21
N LEU A 33 8.12 -12.66 17.11
CA LEU A 33 9.28 -12.39 17.96
C LEU A 33 9.14 -12.95 19.38
N SER A 34 8.00 -13.56 19.74
CA SER A 34 7.73 -14.04 21.10
C SER A 34 8.53 -15.30 21.44
N SER A 35 8.64 -16.23 20.49
CA SER A 35 9.40 -17.47 20.60
C SER A 35 9.61 -18.14 19.23
N ALA A 36 10.35 -19.26 19.20
CA ALA A 36 10.48 -20.07 17.99
C ALA A 36 9.13 -20.66 17.54
N GLU A 37 8.29 -21.08 18.49
CA GLU A 37 6.94 -21.56 18.24
C GLU A 37 6.03 -20.43 17.71
N GLY A 38 6.14 -19.22 18.27
CA GLY A 38 5.42 -18.04 17.78
C GLY A 38 5.80 -17.67 16.34
N PHE A 39 7.10 -17.73 16.02
CA PHE A 39 7.57 -17.55 14.64
C PHE A 39 6.99 -18.61 13.68
N GLU A 40 7.08 -19.89 14.03
CA GLU A 40 6.54 -20.97 13.18
C GLU A 40 5.01 -20.91 13.07
N PHE A 41 4.30 -20.44 14.10
CA PHE A 41 2.87 -20.20 14.03
C PHE A 41 2.53 -19.12 12.99
N VAL A 42 3.15 -17.93 13.08
CA VAL A 42 2.91 -16.83 12.12
C VAL A 42 3.30 -17.26 10.71
N LYS A 43 4.46 -17.90 10.54
CA LYS A 43 4.89 -18.49 9.26
C LYS A 43 3.88 -19.52 8.73
N GLY A 44 3.30 -20.33 9.61
CA GLY A 44 2.24 -21.28 9.28
C GLY A 44 0.99 -20.61 8.73
N LEU A 45 0.60 -19.44 9.26
CA LEU A 45 -0.54 -18.66 8.73
C LEU A 45 -0.32 -18.27 7.26
N PHE A 46 0.91 -17.93 6.86
CA PHE A 46 1.28 -17.59 5.48
C PHE A 46 1.23 -18.77 4.50
N SER A 47 0.94 -20.00 4.95
CA SER A 47 0.54 -21.09 4.05
C SER A 47 -0.89 -20.91 3.52
N GLY A 48 -1.74 -20.18 4.26
CA GLY A 48 -3.14 -19.95 3.92
C GLY A 48 -3.35 -18.74 3.01
N PHE A 49 -4.38 -18.83 2.16
CA PHE A 49 -4.76 -17.76 1.25
C PHE A 49 -5.12 -16.45 1.97
N ILE A 50 -5.83 -16.52 3.10
CA ILE A 50 -6.31 -15.33 3.83
C ILE A 50 -5.16 -14.48 4.34
N ALA A 51 -4.14 -15.09 4.97
CA ALA A 51 -2.99 -14.35 5.49
C ALA A 51 -2.19 -13.70 4.35
N LYS A 52 -1.96 -14.44 3.24
CA LYS A 52 -1.33 -13.89 2.04
C LYS A 52 -2.14 -12.73 1.44
N PHE A 53 -3.47 -12.82 1.43
CA PHE A 53 -4.36 -11.76 0.96
C PHE A 53 -4.30 -10.51 1.83
N ILE A 54 -4.29 -10.65 3.16
CA ILE A 54 -4.12 -9.52 4.08
C ILE A 54 -2.74 -8.88 3.89
N ALA A 55 -1.68 -9.68 3.79
CA ALA A 55 -0.32 -9.18 3.55
C ALA A 55 -0.23 -8.41 2.22
N TRP A 56 -0.78 -8.98 1.15
CA TRP A 56 -0.82 -8.34 -0.16
C TRP A 56 -1.62 -7.05 -0.16
N GLY A 57 -2.81 -7.06 0.43
CA GLY A 57 -3.63 -5.87 0.59
C GLY A 57 -2.87 -4.77 1.33
N THR A 58 -2.23 -5.13 2.45
CA THR A 58 -1.42 -4.22 3.28
C THR A 58 -0.29 -3.57 2.48
N ILE A 59 0.50 -4.37 1.75
CA ILE A 59 1.61 -3.86 0.94
C ILE A 59 1.10 -3.01 -0.22
N SER A 60 0.00 -3.41 -0.85
CA SER A 60 -0.60 -2.68 -1.98
C SER A 60 -1.11 -1.29 -1.54
N VAL A 61 -1.83 -1.21 -0.42
CA VAL A 61 -2.31 0.09 0.09
C VAL A 61 -1.15 0.94 0.63
N LEU A 62 -0.12 0.32 1.24
CA LEU A 62 1.09 1.02 1.65
C LEU A 62 1.81 1.65 0.46
N ALA A 63 2.05 0.86 -0.58
CA ALA A 63 2.73 1.31 -1.79
C ALA A 63 1.98 2.48 -2.44
N TYR A 64 0.66 2.36 -2.63
CA TYR A 64 -0.11 3.45 -3.21
C TYR A 64 -0.15 4.69 -2.31
N HIS A 65 -0.30 4.53 -0.99
CA HIS A 65 -0.30 5.65 -0.06
C HIS A 65 1.04 6.41 -0.10
N LEU A 66 2.16 5.69 -0.13
CA LEU A 66 3.50 6.27 -0.25
C LEU A 66 3.70 6.99 -1.58
N ILE A 67 3.31 6.39 -2.70
CA ILE A 67 3.37 7.03 -4.03
C ILE A 67 2.54 8.33 -4.04
N GLY A 68 1.32 8.29 -3.48
CA GLY A 68 0.48 9.47 -3.32
C GLY A 68 1.10 10.54 -2.44
N GLY A 69 1.72 10.14 -1.33
CA GLY A 69 2.44 11.04 -0.41
C GLY A 69 3.65 11.71 -1.08
N ILE A 70 4.48 10.95 -1.80
CA ILE A 70 5.59 11.50 -2.60
C ILE A 70 5.06 12.49 -3.63
N ARG A 71 3.95 12.15 -4.31
CA ARG A 71 3.32 13.07 -5.26
C ARG A 71 2.88 14.37 -4.58
N HIS A 72 2.29 14.30 -3.39
CA HIS A 72 1.92 15.48 -2.60
C HIS A 72 3.15 16.32 -2.23
N ILE A 73 4.21 15.70 -1.74
CA ILE A 73 5.47 16.38 -1.39
C ILE A 73 6.08 17.10 -2.61
N ILE A 74 6.05 16.49 -3.79
CA ILE A 74 6.52 17.13 -5.04
C ILE A 74 5.64 18.34 -5.41
N MET A 75 4.32 18.24 -5.20
CA MET A 75 3.41 19.38 -5.41
C MET A 75 3.65 20.51 -4.43
N ASP A 76 3.92 20.19 -3.17
CA ASP A 76 4.22 21.18 -2.13
C ASP A 76 5.54 21.93 -2.41
N MET A 77 6.42 21.36 -3.25
CA MET A 77 7.62 22.03 -3.77
C MET A 77 7.36 22.95 -4.99
N GLY A 78 6.10 23.11 -5.42
CA GLY A 78 5.72 23.96 -6.55
C GLY A 78 5.78 23.27 -7.92
N HIS A 79 5.75 21.93 -7.97
CA HIS A 79 5.69 21.17 -9.22
C HIS A 79 4.28 20.66 -9.53
N TRP A 80 3.96 20.49 -10.82
CA TRP A 80 2.67 19.95 -11.30
C TRP A 80 1.42 20.76 -10.91
N GLU A 81 1.55 22.09 -10.88
CA GLU A 81 0.46 23.01 -10.52
C GLU A 81 -0.60 23.17 -11.62
N GLU A 82 -0.22 22.97 -12.89
CA GLU A 82 -1.13 23.08 -14.01
C GLU A 82 -2.09 21.87 -14.11
N LEU A 83 -3.28 22.10 -14.67
CA LEU A 83 -4.29 21.05 -14.81
C LEU A 83 -3.79 19.82 -15.60
N GLU A 84 -2.98 20.03 -16.64
CA GLU A 84 -2.46 18.95 -17.46
C GLU A 84 -1.38 18.14 -16.72
N SER A 85 -0.39 18.83 -16.14
CA SER A 85 0.71 18.22 -15.38
C SER A 85 0.20 17.53 -14.11
N GLY A 86 -0.77 18.13 -13.41
CA GLY A 86 -1.47 17.55 -12.27
C GLY A 86 -2.24 16.28 -12.62
N ASN A 87 -2.93 16.25 -13.77
CA ASN A 87 -3.64 15.05 -14.23
C ASN A 87 -2.68 13.94 -14.71
N LEU A 88 -1.59 14.31 -15.38
CA LEU A 88 -0.57 13.34 -15.81
C LEU A 88 0.09 12.68 -14.61
N SER A 89 0.55 13.45 -13.61
CA SER A 89 1.13 12.91 -12.39
C SER A 89 0.16 12.00 -11.63
N ALA A 90 -1.14 12.34 -11.60
CA ALA A 90 -2.16 11.50 -10.98
C ALA A 90 -2.33 10.15 -11.71
N LYS A 91 -2.34 10.14 -13.05
CA LYS A 91 -2.40 8.91 -13.85
C LYS A 91 -1.16 8.04 -13.63
N ILE A 92 0.03 8.64 -13.61
CA ILE A 92 1.29 7.95 -13.34
C ILE A 92 1.27 7.33 -11.94
N ALA A 93 0.87 8.08 -10.91
CA ALA A 93 0.75 7.56 -9.55
C ALA A 93 -0.19 6.34 -9.45
N MET A 94 -1.33 6.39 -10.14
CA MET A 94 -2.26 5.26 -10.23
C MET A 94 -1.65 4.05 -10.94
N ALA A 95 -0.97 4.26 -12.07
CA ALA A 95 -0.30 3.19 -12.80
C ALA A 95 0.80 2.53 -11.97
N LEU A 96 1.64 3.32 -11.29
CA LEU A 96 2.68 2.82 -10.37
C LEU A 96 2.08 2.02 -9.22
N GLY A 97 0.95 2.47 -8.66
CA GLY A 97 0.22 1.73 -7.63
C GLY A 97 -0.23 0.34 -8.10
N VAL A 98 -0.79 0.26 -9.32
CA VAL A 98 -1.20 -1.02 -9.91
C VAL A 98 0.01 -1.92 -10.14
N VAL A 99 1.08 -1.40 -10.72
CA VAL A 99 2.33 -2.17 -10.95
C VAL A 99 2.88 -2.69 -9.63
N ALA A 100 2.99 -1.85 -8.60
CA ALA A 100 3.47 -2.24 -7.29
C ALA A 100 2.58 -3.34 -6.65
N SER A 101 1.26 -3.21 -6.78
CA SER A 101 0.31 -4.21 -6.25
C SER A 101 0.44 -5.56 -6.97
N VAL A 102 0.64 -5.55 -8.29
CA VAL A 102 0.87 -6.79 -9.08
C VAL A 102 2.19 -7.43 -8.68
N LEU A 103 3.28 -6.65 -8.59
CA LEU A 103 4.59 -7.16 -8.16
C LEU A 103 4.54 -7.74 -6.75
N ALA A 104 3.84 -7.10 -5.81
CA ALA A 104 3.62 -7.62 -4.47
C ALA A 104 2.83 -8.94 -4.50
N GLY A 105 1.82 -9.05 -5.38
CA GLY A 105 1.06 -10.29 -5.56
C GLY A 105 1.93 -11.43 -6.08
N VAL A 106 2.75 -11.17 -7.09
CA VAL A 106 3.74 -12.13 -7.59
C VAL A 106 4.67 -12.56 -6.47
N TRP A 107 5.24 -11.61 -5.71
CA TRP A 107 6.17 -11.93 -4.63
C TRP A 107 5.55 -12.80 -3.51
N ILE A 108 4.28 -12.59 -3.16
CA ILE A 108 3.63 -13.31 -2.04
C ILE A 108 3.16 -14.72 -2.44
N TRP A 109 2.78 -14.91 -3.71
CA TRP A 109 2.23 -16.19 -4.21
C TRP A 109 3.21 -17.06 -4.99
N CYS A 110 4.34 -16.53 -5.46
CA CYS A 110 5.45 -17.33 -5.96
C CYS A 110 6.25 -17.95 -4.80
#